data_AF-A0A0K9NRU3-F1
#
_entry.id   AF-A0A0K9NRU3-F1
#
_cell.length_a   1.000
_cell.length_b   1.000
_cell.length_c   1.000
_cell.angle_alpha   90.00
_cell.angle_beta   90.00
_cell.angle_gamma   90.00
#
_symmetry.space_group_name_H-M   'P 1'
#
loop_
_entity.id
_entity.type
_entity.pdbx_description
1 polymer ?
#
loop_
_entity_poly.entity_id
_entity_poly.type
_entity_poly.pdbx_seq_one_letter_code
_entity_poly.pdbx_strand_id
1 'polypeptide(L)'
;MVQMLYISLNISPANVAIDAYERVFSGHHAELLRNIVKTAMQSMPSRSRLMRKINEDDASTRVLLQRYVTSSHVVIRYVQETFHSRNLGIDWYVHRIHVIT
;
A
#
# COMPACT_ATOMS: atom_id res chain seq x y z
N MET A 1 -1.80 1.46 2.50
CA MET A 1 -2.49 0.20 2.89
C MET A 1 -2.99 0.25 4.34
N VAL A 2 -2.12 0.38 5.35
CA VAL A 2 -2.54 0.33 6.77
C VAL A 2 -3.40 1.53 7.19
N GLN A 3 -3.11 2.73 6.67
CA GLN A 3 -3.93 3.93 6.96
C GLN A 3 -5.35 3.86 6.37
N MET A 4 -5.56 3.05 5.33
CA MET A 4 -6.88 2.82 4.73
C MET A 4 -7.66 1.73 5.49
N LEU A 5 -6.97 0.72 6.04
CA LEU A 5 -7.56 -0.26 6.96
C LEU A 5 -8.07 0.39 8.27
N TYR A 6 -7.45 1.50 8.71
CA TYR A 6 -7.88 2.27 9.87
C TYR A 6 -9.25 2.96 9.68
N ILE A 7 -9.57 3.39 8.46
CA ILE A 7 -10.74 4.24 8.15
C ILE A 7 -12.04 3.42 8.05
N SER A 8 -11.97 2.10 7.92
CA SER A 8 -13.19 1.33 7.65
C SER A 8 -13.12 -0.13 8.08
N LEU A 9 -13.56 -0.39 9.31
CA LEU A 9 -13.98 -1.75 9.69
C LEU A 9 -15.23 -2.20 8.91
N ASN A 10 -15.86 -1.29 8.13
CA ASN A 10 -17.07 -1.53 7.32
C ASN A 10 -16.85 -1.53 5.79
N ILE A 11 -15.63 -1.40 5.27
CA ILE A 11 -15.36 -1.48 3.82
C ILE A 11 -14.69 -2.82 3.50
N SER A 12 -15.02 -3.38 2.33
CA SER A 12 -14.41 -4.59 1.80
C SER A 12 -12.88 -4.49 1.80
N PRO A 13 -12.14 -5.49 2.33
CA PRO A 13 -10.67 -5.53 2.26
C PRO A 13 -10.12 -5.39 0.83
N ALA A 14 -10.85 -5.90 -0.17
CA ALA A 14 -10.48 -5.79 -1.57
C ALA A 14 -10.46 -4.32 -2.04
N ASN A 15 -11.49 -3.53 -1.71
CA ASN A 15 -11.57 -2.12 -2.10
C ASN A 15 -10.46 -1.32 -1.42
N VAL A 16 -10.26 -1.54 -0.12
CA VAL A 16 -9.19 -0.89 0.66
C VAL A 16 -7.80 -1.19 0.08
N ALA A 17 -7.59 -2.43 -0.38
CA ALA A 17 -6.33 -2.83 -0.98
C ALA A 17 -6.12 -2.25 -2.39
N ILE A 18 -7.17 -2.21 -3.22
CA ILE A 18 -7.13 -1.57 -4.54
C ILE A 18 -6.80 -0.08 -4.39
N ASP A 19 -7.50 0.65 -3.51
CA ASP A 19 -7.24 2.08 -3.31
C ASP A 19 -5.81 2.34 -2.82
N ALA A 20 -5.30 1.49 -1.92
CA ALA A 20 -3.93 1.57 -1.46
C ALA A 20 -2.91 1.28 -2.58
N TYR A 21 -3.19 0.29 -3.42
CA TYR A 21 -2.35 -0.04 -4.58
C TYR A 21 -2.32 1.10 -5.59
N GLU A 22 -3.49 1.68 -5.89
CA GLU A 22 -3.60 2.78 -6.85
C GLU A 22 -2.77 4.00 -6.43
N ARG A 23 -2.77 4.33 -5.14
CA ARG A 23 -1.99 5.47 -4.62
C ARG A 23 -0.48 5.25 -4.52
N VAL A 24 -0.04 4.02 -4.28
CA VAL A 24 1.38 3.74 -3.94
C VAL A 24 2.14 3.06 -5.07
N PHE A 25 1.51 2.12 -5.78
CA PHE A 25 2.23 1.24 -6.71
C PHE A 25 1.80 1.41 -8.16
N SER A 26 0.61 1.93 -8.45
CA SER A 26 0.12 1.98 -9.84
C SER A 26 1.01 2.83 -10.75
N GLY A 27 1.58 3.93 -10.25
CA GLY A 27 2.50 4.79 -11.01
C GLY A 27 3.84 4.12 -11.36
N HIS A 28 4.17 2.98 -10.73
CA HIS A 28 5.41 2.25 -10.93
C HIS A 28 5.23 0.93 -11.69
N HIS A 29 4.00 0.59 -12.09
CA HIS A 29 3.68 -0.64 -12.78
C HIS A 29 3.15 -0.37 -14.18
N ALA A 30 3.63 -1.14 -15.16
CA ALA A 30 3.04 -1.17 -16.50
C ALA A 30 1.56 -1.60 -16.44
N GLU A 31 0.80 -1.22 -17.47
CA GLU A 31 -0.64 -1.52 -17.55
C GLU A 31 -0.99 -2.99 -17.33
N LEU A 32 -0.22 -3.90 -17.94
CA LEU A 32 -0.42 -5.34 -17.76
C LEU A 32 -0.36 -5.74 -16.28
N LEU A 33 0.63 -5.23 -15.52
CA LEU A 33 0.77 -5.53 -14.09
C LEU A 33 -0.34 -4.87 -13.26
N ARG A 34 -0.79 -3.66 -13.63
CA ARG A 34 -1.94 -3.01 -12.98
C ARG A 34 -3.21 -3.85 -13.12
N ASN A 35 -3.45 -4.40 -14.31
CA ASN A 35 -4.61 -5.25 -14.58
C ASN A 35 -4.54 -6.58 -13.82
N ILE A 36 -3.36 -7.21 -13.78
CA ILE A 36 -3.14 -8.45 -13.00
C ILE A 36 -3.44 -8.21 -11.51
N VAL A 37 -2.96 -7.10 -10.93
CA VAL A 37 -3.25 -6.79 -9.53
C VAL A 37 -4.75 -6.58 -9.30
N LYS A 38 -5.43 -5.80 -10.15
CA LYS A 38 -6.88 -5.58 -10.02
C LYS A 38 -7.67 -6.89 -10.07
N THR A 39 -7.30 -7.81 -10.97
CA THR A 39 -7.92 -9.15 -11.04
C THR A 39 -7.61 -9.97 -9.79
N ALA A 40 -6.36 -9.98 -9.32
CA ALA A 40 -5.96 -10.73 -8.13
C ALA A 40 -6.70 -10.26 -6.87
N MET A 41 -7.05 -8.97 -6.77
CA MET A 41 -7.82 -8.43 -5.64
C MET A 41 -9.23 -9.01 -5.50
N GLN A 42 -9.81 -9.54 -6.59
CA GLN A 42 -11.10 -10.25 -6.53
C GLN A 42 -11.00 -11.56 -5.72
N SER A 43 -9.79 -12.11 -5.57
CA SER A 43 -9.52 -13.32 -4.78
C SER A 43 -9.18 -13.02 -3.31
N MET A 44 -9.32 -11.77 -2.85
CA MET A 44 -9.07 -11.42 -1.45
C MET A 44 -10.00 -12.18 -0.49
N PRO A 45 -9.50 -12.56 0.70
CA PRO A 45 -10.34 -13.13 1.74
C PRO A 45 -11.38 -12.12 2.22
N SER A 46 -12.53 -12.62 2.69
CA SER A 46 -13.49 -11.80 3.42
C SER A 46 -12.85 -11.17 4.66
N ARG A 47 -13.45 -10.09 5.16
CA ARG A 47 -13.00 -9.42 6.40
C ARG A 47 -12.86 -10.41 7.56
N SER A 48 -13.86 -11.25 7.80
CA SER A 48 -13.83 -12.22 8.90
C SER A 48 -12.70 -13.25 8.77
N ARG A 49 -12.40 -13.69 7.54
CA ARG A 49 -11.27 -14.61 7.28
C ARG A 49 -9.92 -13.90 7.42
N LEU A 50 -9.83 -12.63 7.03
CA LEU A 50 -8.63 -11.81 7.23
C LEU A 50 -8.37 -11.55 8.71
N MET A 51 -9.37 -11.12 9.48
CA MET A 51 -9.21 -10.84 10.91
C MET A 51 -8.82 -12.09 11.70
N ARG A 52 -9.38 -13.27 11.35
CA ARG A 52 -8.95 -14.55 11.93
C ARG A 52 -7.48 -14.85 11.71
N LYS A 53 -6.90 -14.41 10.59
CA LYS A 53 -5.47 -14.55 10.32
C LYS A 53 -4.62 -13.55 11.11
N ILE A 54 -5.13 -12.35 11.38
CA ILE A 54 -4.48 -11.36 12.25
C ILE A 54 -4.48 -11.86 13.71
N ASN A 55 -5.48 -12.67 14.09
CA ASN A 55 -5.58 -13.33 15.39
C ASN A 55 -5.61 -12.34 16.57
N GLU A 56 -6.30 -11.23 16.36
CA GLU A 56 -6.48 -10.13 17.29
C GLU A 56 -7.97 -9.74 17.28
N ASP A 57 -8.45 -9.12 18.35
CA ASP A 57 -9.79 -8.53 18.34
C ASP A 57 -9.80 -7.20 17.56
N ASP A 58 -10.99 -6.68 17.26
CA ASP A 58 -11.13 -5.47 16.46
C ASP A 58 -10.51 -4.23 17.13
N ALA A 59 -10.54 -4.14 18.46
CA ALA A 59 -9.97 -3.02 19.19
C ALA A 59 -8.44 -3.10 19.23
N SER A 60 -7.87 -4.28 19.54
CA SER A 60 -6.42 -4.48 19.51
C SER A 60 -5.87 -4.32 18.10
N THR A 61 -6.55 -4.86 17.08
CA THR A 61 -6.21 -4.67 15.66
C THR A 61 -6.14 -3.19 15.30
N ARG A 62 -7.13 -2.38 15.70
CA ARG A 62 -7.13 -0.94 15.42
C ARG A 62 -5.92 -0.24 16.05
N VAL A 63 -5.61 -0.55 17.30
CA VAL A 63 -4.46 0.03 18.02
C VAL A 63 -3.15 -0.36 17.35
N LEU A 64 -2.98 -1.63 16.96
CA LEU A 64 -1.78 -2.12 16.30
C LEU A 64 -1.60 -1.50 14.91
N LEU A 65 -2.66 -1.39 14.11
CA LEU A 65 -2.62 -0.73 12.81
C LEU A 65 -2.25 0.76 12.95
N GLN A 66 -2.81 1.46 13.95
CA GLN A 66 -2.47 2.87 14.20
C GLN A 66 -1.00 3.01 14.60
N ARG A 67 -0.51 2.16 15.52
CA ARG A 67 0.90 2.13 15.91
C ARG A 67 1.81 1.91 14.70
N TYR A 68 1.47 0.97 13.83
CA TYR A 68 2.21 0.73 12.60
C TYR A 68 2.24 1.96 11.70
N VAL A 69 1.10 2.63 11.48
CA VAL A 69 1.05 3.84 10.65
C VAL A 69 1.99 4.91 11.21
N THR A 70 1.89 5.18 12.52
CA THR A 70 2.71 6.20 13.17
C THR A 70 4.20 5.85 13.13
N SER A 71 4.57 4.60 13.45
CA SER A 71 5.97 4.19 13.49
C SER A 71 6.60 4.09 12.10
N SER A 72 5.86 3.54 11.12
CA SER A 72 6.35 3.39 9.75
C SER A 72 6.53 4.74 9.05
N HIS A 73 5.71 5.74 9.36
CA HIS A 73 5.85 7.07 8.78
C HIS A 73 7.25 7.67 9.00
N VAL A 74 7.79 7.54 10.22
CA VAL A 74 9.13 8.04 10.56
C VAL A 74 10.21 7.35 9.73
N VAL A 75 10.12 6.02 9.57
CA VAL A 75 11.08 5.22 8.81
C VAL A 75 10.98 5.51 7.31
N ILE A 76 9.76 5.57 6.76
CA ILE A 76 9.52 5.88 5.34
C ILE A 76 10.12 7.24 5.01
N ARG A 77 9.87 8.26 5.84
CA ARG A 77 10.43 9.59 5.67
C ARG A 77 11.96 9.57 5.69
N TYR A 78 12.56 8.88 6.66
CA TYR A 78 14.02 8.75 6.73
C TYR A 78 14.61 8.14 5.45
N VAL A 79 13.99 7.08 4.92
CA VAL A 79 14.43 6.46 3.66
C VAL A 79 14.28 7.43 2.49
N GLN A 80 13.14 8.11 2.36
CA GLN A 80 12.92 9.10 1.29
C GLN A 80 13.94 10.24 1.34
N GLU A 81 14.16 10.82 2.51
CA GLU A 81 15.14 11.89 2.73
C GLU A 81 16.57 11.42 2.43
N THR A 82 16.90 10.17 2.74
CA THR A 82 18.20 9.58 2.41
C THR A 82 18.45 9.55 0.90
N PHE A 83 17.45 9.16 0.09
CA PHE A 83 17.57 9.16 -1.37
C PHE A 83 17.65 10.59 -1.93
N HIS A 84 16.82 11.50 -1.43
CA HIS A 84 16.82 12.90 -1.87
C HIS A 84 18.11 13.64 -1.51
N SER A 85 18.66 13.44 -0.31
CA SER A 85 19.92 14.07 0.13
C SER A 85 21.13 13.68 -0.74
N ARG A 86 21.04 12.54 -1.43
CA ARG A 86 22.05 12.03 -2.36
C ARG A 86 21.73 12.31 -3.83
N ASN A 87 20.69 13.11 -4.09
CA ASN A 87 20.20 13.45 -5.42
C ASN A 87 19.89 12.23 -6.30
N LEU A 88 19.42 11.13 -5.68
CA LEU A 88 19.07 9.89 -6.40
C LEU A 88 17.63 9.89 -6.92
N GLY A 89 16.76 10.71 -6.33
CA GLY A 89 15.32 10.68 -6.56
C GLY A 89 14.66 9.38 -6.06
N ILE A 90 13.34 9.29 -6.20
CA ILE A 90 12.55 8.10 -5.80
C ILE A 90 11.61 7.59 -6.91
N ASP A 91 11.54 8.29 -8.06
CA ASP A 91 10.62 8.01 -9.18
C ASP A 91 11.33 7.49 -10.44
N TRP A 92 12.17 6.49 -10.23
CA TRP A 92 13.11 5.94 -11.21
C TRP A 92 12.46 5.19 -12.38
N TYR A 93 11.19 4.79 -12.27
CA TYR A 93 10.46 4.09 -13.33
C TYR A 93 9.74 5.02 -14.32
N VAL A 94 9.41 6.26 -13.93
CA VAL A 94 8.60 7.16 -14.77
C VAL A 94 9.48 7.87 -15.82
N HIS A 95 10.79 8.01 -15.57
CA HIS A 95 11.70 8.83 -16.40
C HIS A 95 12.43 8.08 -17.53
N ARG A 96 12.20 6.79 -17.75
CA ARG A 96 12.96 5.98 -18.75
C ARG A 96 12.23 5.64 -20.05
N ILE A 97 11.28 6.48 -20.50
CA ILE A 97 10.65 6.33 -21.82
C ILE A 97 11.17 7.36 -22.85
N HIS A 98 11.98 8.36 -22.46
CA HIS A 98 12.42 9.43 -23.38
C HIS A 98 13.77 9.20 -24.08
N VAL A 99 14.29 7.98 -24.17
CA VAL A 99 15.61 7.71 -24.83
C VAL A 99 15.54 6.60 -25.88
N ILE A 100 14.35 6.25 -26.39
CA ILE A 100 14.21 5.39 -27.57
C ILE A 100 13.06 5.92 -28.44
N THR A 101 13.29 7.04 -29.11
CA THR A 101 12.61 7.47 -30.33
C THR A 101 13.57 8.28 -31.17
#